data_AF-A0A7S5DSN2-F1
#
_entry.id   AF-A0A7S5DSN2-F1
#
_cell.length_a   1.000
_cell.length_b   1.000
_cell.length_c   1.000
_cell.angle_alpha   90.00
_cell.angle_beta   90.00
_cell.angle_gamma   90.00
#
_symmetry.space_group_name_H-M   'P 1'
#
loop_
_entity.id
_entity.type
_entity.pdbx_description
1 polymer ?
#
loop_
_entity_poly.entity_id
_entity_poly.type
_entity_poly.pdbx_seq_one_letter_code
_entity_poly.pdbx_strand_id
1 'polypeptide(L)'
;MGTETEVKTPAAKKPRSPRRQKTTAESVRPVAKAIAAKVPTAKSSRSSEQERAEKLKLIETQVAAGTSSLKDAIKSASISEQTYYNWKRTLRPVDQRQEKPAPAGDELADLVQLEQENQRLRKILAEKLRAENAELRKRLGLD
;
A
#
# COMPACT_ATOMS: atom_id res chain seq x y z
N MET A 1 55.25 35.58 11.81
CA MET A 1 54.47 36.12 10.66
C MET A 1 53.79 34.94 9.97
N GLY A 2 52.47 34.74 10.04
CA GLY A 2 51.47 35.44 10.85
C GLY A 2 50.55 36.38 10.07
N THR A 3 49.53 35.81 9.41
CA THR A 3 48.23 36.41 9.05
C THR A 3 47.20 35.28 8.89
N GLU A 4 45.94 35.54 9.21
CA GLU A 4 44.85 34.56 9.25
C GLU A 4 43.88 34.69 8.05
N THR A 5 42.71 34.04 8.15
CA THR A 5 41.48 34.18 7.33
C THR A 5 41.49 33.44 5.97
N GLU A 6 40.40 32.82 5.50
CA GLU A 6 39.05 32.62 6.08
C GLU A 6 38.46 31.27 5.62
N VAL A 7 37.75 30.54 6.49
CA VAL A 7 37.08 29.27 6.15
C VAL A 7 35.66 29.53 5.64
N LYS A 8 35.44 29.40 4.33
CA LYS A 8 34.09 29.52 3.72
C LYS A 8 33.37 28.19 3.57
N THR A 9 32.61 27.84 4.61
CA THR A 9 31.63 26.74 4.57
C THR A 9 30.32 27.17 3.86
N PRO A 10 29.82 26.42 2.86
CA PRO A 10 28.50 26.68 2.28
C PRO A 10 27.39 26.14 3.20
N ALA A 11 26.48 27.04 3.60
CA ALA A 11 25.48 26.86 4.64
C ALA A 11 24.58 25.60 4.54
N ALA A 12 24.23 25.04 5.71
CA ALA A 12 23.32 23.91 5.86
C ALA A 12 21.88 24.24 5.43
N LYS A 13 21.29 23.37 4.60
CA LYS A 13 19.91 23.50 4.11
C LYS A 13 18.90 22.94 5.15
N LYS A 14 18.21 23.83 5.86
CA LYS A 14 17.10 23.47 6.76
C LYS A 14 15.89 22.93 5.97
N PRO A 15 15.10 21.98 6.51
CA PRO A 15 13.99 21.35 5.77
C PRO A 15 12.83 22.31 5.49
N ARG A 16 12.10 22.05 4.39
CA ARG A 16 10.95 22.85 3.95
C ARG A 16 9.72 22.56 4.83
N SER A 17 9.27 23.56 5.59
CA SER A 17 8.01 23.51 6.34
C SER A 17 6.78 23.22 5.44
N PRO A 18 5.72 22.58 5.98
CA PRO A 18 4.54 22.23 5.20
C PRO A 18 3.80 23.46 4.65
N ARG A 19 3.29 23.32 3.42
CA ARG A 19 2.62 24.36 2.63
C ARG A 19 1.28 24.77 3.26
N ARG A 20 1.26 25.87 4.02
CA ARG A 20 0.02 26.54 4.46
C ARG A 20 -0.82 26.98 3.25
N GLN A 21 -2.14 26.96 3.40
CA GLN A 21 -3.10 27.34 2.35
C GLN A 21 -3.13 28.86 2.12
N LYS A 22 -3.66 29.27 0.97
CA LYS A 22 -3.57 30.64 0.43
C LYS A 22 -4.79 31.48 0.83
N THR A 23 -4.50 32.66 1.41
CA THR A 23 -5.26 33.94 1.49
C THR A 23 -6.61 34.04 0.76
N THR A 24 -7.64 34.74 1.26
CA THR A 24 -7.60 36.10 1.85
C THR A 24 -8.62 36.38 2.97
N ALA A 25 -8.41 37.52 3.64
CA ALA A 25 -9.30 38.30 4.50
C ALA A 25 -10.69 38.61 3.86
N GLU A 26 -11.75 39.06 4.54
CA GLU A 26 -11.97 39.56 5.92
C GLU A 26 -13.52 39.47 6.26
N SER A 27 -14.21 40.02 7.30
CA SER A 27 -13.92 40.90 8.45
C SER A 27 -14.99 40.80 9.58
N VAL A 28 -14.85 41.67 10.60
CA VAL A 28 -15.78 42.05 11.70
C VAL A 28 -16.20 40.96 12.72
N ARG A 29 -16.02 41.28 14.01
CA ARG A 29 -16.72 40.70 15.18
C ARG A 29 -17.67 41.75 15.77
N PRO A 30 -18.82 41.35 16.36
CA PRO A 30 -18.84 41.28 17.84
C PRO A 30 -19.72 40.17 18.48
N VAL A 31 -19.35 39.81 19.71
CA VAL A 31 -20.18 39.33 20.86
C VAL A 31 -21.17 38.15 20.69
N ALA A 32 -20.72 37.00 21.21
CA ALA A 32 -21.42 36.02 22.06
C ALA A 32 -22.91 35.64 21.86
N LYS A 33 -23.12 34.37 21.50
CA LYS A 33 -24.08 33.48 22.18
C LYS A 33 -23.49 32.07 22.27
N ALA A 34 -23.69 31.36 23.39
CA ALA A 34 -23.31 29.96 23.50
C ALA A 34 -24.47 29.04 23.12
N ILE A 35 -24.18 27.99 22.34
CA ILE A 35 -25.01 26.79 22.14
C ILE A 35 -24.05 25.61 21.88
N ALA A 36 -24.45 24.41 22.28
CA ALA A 36 -23.56 23.25 22.39
C ALA A 36 -23.42 22.40 21.12
N ALA A 37 -22.39 21.57 21.14
CA ALA A 37 -22.30 20.25 20.50
C ALA A 37 -22.55 20.12 18.97
N LYS A 38 -21.46 19.90 18.24
CA LYS A 38 -21.22 18.57 17.65
C LYS A 38 -19.75 18.33 17.31
N VAL A 39 -19.14 17.36 18.01
CA VAL A 39 -17.99 16.63 17.48
C VAL A 39 -18.51 15.74 16.34
N PRO A 40 -17.90 15.73 15.14
CA PRO A 40 -18.29 14.80 14.08
C PRO A 40 -17.96 13.37 14.52
N THR A 41 -18.99 12.62 14.87
CA THR A 41 -18.87 11.27 15.45
C THR A 41 -18.20 10.29 14.47
N ALA A 42 -17.40 9.35 14.98
CA ALA A 42 -16.72 8.30 14.22
C ALA A 42 -17.66 7.19 13.67
N LYS A 43 -18.77 7.60 13.03
CA LYS A 43 -19.75 6.72 12.37
C LYS A 43 -19.48 6.54 10.87
N SER A 44 -18.73 7.44 10.25
CA SER A 44 -18.44 7.44 8.81
C SER A 44 -17.63 6.23 8.34
N SER A 45 -16.73 5.69 9.18
CA SER A 45 -15.94 4.50 8.82
C SER A 45 -16.81 3.29 8.51
N ARG A 46 -17.80 2.99 9.37
CA ARG A 46 -18.72 1.85 9.21
C ARG A 46 -19.55 1.94 7.92
N SER A 47 -20.06 3.13 7.60
CA SER A 47 -20.70 3.39 6.29
C SER A 47 -19.73 3.06 5.15
N SER A 48 -18.52 3.63 5.20
CA SER A 48 -17.51 3.42 4.16
C SER A 48 -17.02 1.96 4.05
N GLU A 49 -17.17 1.15 5.09
CA GLU A 49 -16.87 -0.30 5.08
C GLU A 49 -18.02 -1.09 4.44
N GLN A 50 -19.27 -0.73 4.75
CA GLN A 50 -20.47 -1.30 4.11
C GLN A 50 -20.50 -0.98 2.61
N GLU A 51 -20.27 0.28 2.23
CA GLU A 51 -20.16 0.73 0.83
C GLU A 51 -19.07 -0.02 0.03
N ARG A 52 -17.95 -0.39 0.68
CA ARG A 52 -16.88 -1.22 0.06
C ARG A 52 -17.34 -2.66 -0.14
N ALA A 53 -18.03 -3.24 0.85
CA ALA A 53 -18.55 -4.60 0.77
C ALA A 53 -19.66 -4.74 -0.28
N GLU A 54 -20.53 -3.74 -0.40
CA GLU A 54 -21.57 -3.67 -1.45
C GLU A 54 -20.96 -3.60 -2.84
N LYS A 55 -19.97 -2.73 -3.07
CA LYS A 55 -19.27 -2.64 -4.35
C LYS A 55 -18.49 -3.91 -4.70
N LEU A 56 -17.88 -4.58 -3.71
CA LEU A 56 -17.26 -5.88 -3.95
C LEU A 56 -18.28 -6.96 -4.31
N LYS A 57 -19.42 -7.03 -3.61
CA LYS A 57 -20.53 -7.94 -3.97
C LYS A 57 -21.05 -7.66 -5.39
N LEU A 58 -21.20 -6.39 -5.78
CA LEU A 58 -21.64 -5.99 -7.12
C LEU A 58 -20.63 -6.35 -8.23
N ILE A 59 -19.34 -6.37 -7.93
CA ILE A 59 -18.31 -6.87 -8.85
C ILE A 59 -18.39 -8.40 -8.93
N GLU A 60 -18.53 -9.09 -7.80
CA GLU A 60 -18.58 -10.55 -7.75
C GLU A 60 -19.85 -11.12 -8.37
N THR A 61 -21.00 -10.46 -8.26
CA THR A 61 -22.23 -10.88 -8.97
C THR A 61 -22.18 -10.63 -10.47
N GLN A 62 -21.60 -9.52 -10.95
CA GLN A 62 -21.37 -9.31 -12.40
C GLN A 62 -20.47 -10.40 -13.00
N VAL A 63 -19.37 -10.73 -12.32
CA VAL A 63 -18.43 -11.76 -12.76
C VAL A 63 -19.03 -13.16 -12.67
N ALA A 64 -19.76 -13.48 -11.60
CA ALA A 64 -20.43 -14.78 -11.44
C ALA A 64 -21.61 -14.98 -12.43
N ALA A 65 -22.30 -13.91 -12.80
CA ALA A 65 -23.31 -13.93 -13.86
C ALA A 65 -22.73 -13.89 -15.28
N GLY A 66 -21.40 -13.81 -15.43
CA GLY A 66 -20.71 -13.75 -16.72
C GLY A 66 -20.99 -12.49 -17.55
N THR A 67 -21.60 -11.45 -16.97
CA THR A 67 -22.06 -10.27 -17.71
C THR A 67 -20.93 -9.28 -18.04
N SER A 68 -19.81 -9.35 -17.31
CA SER A 68 -18.60 -8.60 -17.63
C SER A 68 -17.34 -9.29 -17.10
N SER A 69 -16.20 -9.04 -17.77
CA SER A 69 -14.90 -9.45 -17.25
C SER A 69 -14.59 -8.74 -15.94
N LEU A 70 -13.81 -9.37 -15.05
CA LEU A 70 -13.44 -8.81 -13.75
C LEU A 70 -12.93 -7.36 -13.84
N LYS A 71 -12.10 -7.05 -14.84
CA LYS A 71 -11.57 -5.69 -15.03
C LYS A 71 -12.64 -4.67 -15.42
N ASP A 72 -13.71 -5.10 -16.07
CA ASP A 72 -14.79 -4.23 -16.54
C ASP A 72 -15.90 -4.08 -15.49
N ALA A 73 -16.17 -5.12 -14.70
CA ALA A 73 -16.94 -5.02 -13.45
C ALA A 73 -16.28 -4.05 -12.43
N ILE A 74 -14.95 -4.10 -12.32
CA ILE A 74 -14.18 -3.16 -11.47
C ILE A 74 -14.32 -1.71 -11.97
N LYS A 75 -14.26 -1.48 -13.29
CA LYS A 75 -14.48 -0.15 -13.90
C LYS A 75 -15.93 0.32 -13.70
N SER A 76 -16.93 -0.54 -13.90
CA SER A 76 -18.35 -0.17 -13.74
C SER A 76 -18.67 0.24 -12.30
N ALA A 77 -18.06 -0.42 -11.31
CA ALA A 77 -18.12 -0.04 -9.91
C ALA A 77 -17.30 1.22 -9.53
N SER A 78 -16.65 1.89 -10.50
CA SER A 78 -15.79 3.07 -10.33
C SER A 78 -14.61 2.84 -9.36
N ILE A 79 -13.97 1.68 -9.44
CA ILE A 79 -12.85 1.25 -8.58
C ILE A 79 -11.63 0.95 -9.45
N SER A 80 -10.41 1.08 -8.90
CA SER A 80 -9.18 0.62 -9.58
C SER A 80 -8.86 -0.84 -9.23
N GLU A 81 -8.25 -1.58 -10.17
CA GLU A 81 -7.95 -3.01 -9.99
C GLU A 81 -7.11 -3.29 -8.72
N GLN A 82 -6.15 -2.43 -8.41
CA GLN A 82 -5.39 -2.48 -7.15
C GLN A 82 -6.28 -2.32 -5.92
N THR A 83 -7.29 -1.45 -5.98
CA THR A 83 -8.21 -1.18 -4.87
C THR A 83 -9.16 -2.35 -4.65
N TYR A 84 -9.63 -2.99 -5.73
CA TYR A 84 -10.38 -4.26 -5.65
C TYR A 84 -9.58 -5.34 -4.92
N TYR A 85 -8.34 -5.62 -5.34
CA TYR A 85 -7.51 -6.63 -4.68
C TYR A 85 -7.16 -6.27 -3.23
N ASN A 86 -6.93 -4.98 -2.94
CA ASN A 86 -6.70 -4.51 -1.57
C ASN A 86 -7.93 -4.77 -0.69
N TRP A 87 -9.13 -4.36 -1.12
CA TRP A 87 -10.36 -4.57 -0.34
C TRP A 87 -10.72 -6.06 -0.22
N LYS A 88 -10.51 -6.87 -1.26
CA LYS A 88 -10.68 -8.34 -1.20
C LYS A 88 -9.65 -9.03 -0.30
N ARG A 89 -8.50 -8.39 -0.03
CA ARG A 89 -7.51 -8.83 0.97
C ARG A 89 -7.84 -8.38 2.41
N THR A 90 -8.68 -7.35 2.58
CA THR A 90 -9.14 -6.89 3.91
C THR A 90 -10.51 -7.41 4.31
N LEU A 91 -11.39 -7.76 3.36
CA LEU A 91 -12.68 -8.39 3.65
C LEU A 91 -12.63 -9.92 3.69
N ARG A 92 -11.59 -10.56 3.15
CA ARG A 92 -11.27 -11.92 3.58
C ARG A 92 -10.88 -11.87 5.06
N PRO A 93 -11.55 -12.64 5.95
CA PRO A 93 -11.19 -12.67 7.36
C PRO A 93 -9.72 -13.06 7.56
N VAL A 94 -9.11 -12.55 8.63
CA VAL A 94 -7.72 -12.89 8.98
C VAL A 94 -7.59 -14.37 9.34
N ASP A 95 -8.69 -15.05 9.63
CA ASP A 95 -8.81 -16.51 9.78
C ASP A 95 -8.29 -17.28 8.55
N GLN A 96 -8.35 -16.73 7.32
CA GLN A 96 -7.72 -17.33 6.12
C GLN A 96 -6.24 -16.93 5.94
N ARG A 97 -5.66 -16.21 6.89
CA ARG A 97 -4.23 -15.88 6.99
C ARG A 97 -3.56 -16.54 8.21
N GLN A 98 -4.35 -17.02 9.16
CA GLN A 98 -3.93 -17.81 10.31
C GLN A 98 -4.95 -18.93 10.53
N GLU A 99 -4.72 -20.10 9.92
CA GLU A 99 -5.39 -21.30 10.39
C GLU A 99 -4.85 -21.63 11.79
N LYS A 100 -5.59 -21.15 12.80
CA LYS A 100 -5.23 -21.14 14.23
C LYS A 100 -4.17 -20.06 14.56
N PRO A 101 -4.39 -19.20 15.57
CA PRO A 101 -3.30 -18.44 16.16
C PRO A 101 -2.40 -19.41 16.91
N ALA A 102 -1.25 -19.74 16.33
CA ALA A 102 -0.20 -20.47 17.02
C ALA A 102 0.38 -19.58 18.15
N PRO A 103 0.97 -20.14 19.22
CA PRO A 103 1.67 -19.31 20.20
C PRO A 103 2.76 -18.50 19.48
N ALA A 104 2.93 -17.22 19.83
CA ALA A 104 3.65 -16.24 19.01
C ALA A 104 5.16 -16.53 18.74
N GLY A 105 5.72 -17.61 19.29
CA GLY A 105 7.04 -18.14 18.88
C GLY A 105 6.98 -19.00 17.61
N ASP A 106 5.90 -19.75 17.40
CA ASP A 106 5.70 -20.64 16.26
C ASP A 106 5.53 -19.83 14.97
N GLU A 107 4.74 -18.75 14.99
CA GLU A 107 4.58 -17.84 13.85
C GLU A 107 5.93 -17.26 13.37
N LEU A 108 6.86 -17.00 14.30
CA LEU A 108 8.20 -16.52 13.97
C LEU A 108 9.08 -17.62 13.40
N ALA A 109 8.95 -18.86 13.90
CA ALA A 109 9.65 -20.02 13.35
C ALA A 109 9.20 -20.32 11.91
N ASP A 110 7.89 -20.26 11.64
CA ASP A 110 7.33 -20.45 10.30
C ASP A 110 7.80 -19.36 9.32
N LEU A 111 7.83 -18.10 9.75
CA LEU A 111 8.38 -17.00 8.93
C LEU A 111 9.86 -17.20 8.60
N VAL A 112 10.67 -17.70 9.54
CA VAL A 112 12.09 -18.01 9.31
C VAL A 112 12.25 -19.20 8.35
N GLN A 113 11.45 -20.26 8.47
CA GLN A 113 11.45 -21.38 7.51
C GLN A 113 11.07 -20.92 6.10
N LEU A 114 10.01 -20.10 5.99
CA LEU A 114 9.56 -19.53 4.72
C LEU A 114 10.63 -18.63 4.08
N GLU A 115 11.40 -17.85 4.87
CA GLU A 115 12.52 -17.10 4.32
C GLU A 115 13.62 -18.03 3.78
N GLN A 116 14.03 -19.04 4.56
CA GLN A 116 15.09 -19.98 4.16
C GLN A 116 14.74 -20.71 2.86
N GLU A 117 13.51 -21.21 2.72
CA GLU A 117 13.08 -21.86 1.48
C GLU A 117 12.91 -20.83 0.34
N ASN A 118 12.49 -19.60 0.60
CA ASN A 118 12.47 -18.56 -0.44
C ASN A 118 13.89 -18.22 -0.94
N GLN A 119 14.89 -18.16 -0.05
CA GLN A 119 16.30 -18.01 -0.43
C GLN A 119 16.81 -19.23 -1.21
N ARG A 120 16.41 -20.45 -0.85
CA ARG A 120 16.75 -21.69 -1.57
C ARG A 120 16.17 -21.69 -2.99
N LEU A 121 14.88 -21.41 -3.13
CA LEU A 121 14.18 -21.35 -4.42
C LEU A 121 14.80 -20.30 -5.34
N ARG A 122 15.19 -19.12 -4.82
CA ARG A 122 15.92 -18.09 -5.58
C ARG A 122 17.28 -18.59 -6.09
N LYS A 123 18.04 -19.35 -5.29
CA LYS A 123 19.32 -19.94 -5.71
C LYS A 123 19.10 -20.94 -6.85
N ILE A 124 18.21 -21.91 -6.65
CA ILE A 124 17.87 -22.94 -7.66
C ILE A 124 17.37 -22.30 -8.96
N LEU A 125 16.54 -21.25 -8.88
CA LEU A 125 16.07 -20.52 -10.06
C LEU A 125 17.24 -19.80 -10.77
N ALA A 126 18.12 -19.14 -10.04
CA ALA A 126 19.28 -18.45 -10.61
C ALA A 126 20.37 -19.40 -11.15
N GLU A 127 20.41 -20.65 -10.68
CA GLU A 127 21.24 -21.72 -11.21
C GLU A 127 20.64 -22.27 -12.52
N LYS A 128 19.34 -22.61 -12.52
CA LYS A 128 18.62 -23.05 -13.72
C LYS A 128 18.69 -22.02 -14.84
N LEU A 129 18.40 -20.75 -14.54
CA LEU A 129 18.49 -19.67 -15.52
C LEU A 129 19.92 -19.47 -16.05
N ARG A 130 20.97 -19.70 -15.26
CA ARG A 130 22.35 -19.66 -15.78
C ARG A 130 22.64 -20.84 -16.72
N ALA A 131 22.21 -22.05 -16.35
CA ALA A 131 22.40 -23.24 -17.17
C ALA A 131 21.65 -23.12 -18.53
N GLU A 132 20.39 -22.70 -18.48
CA GLU A 132 19.55 -22.48 -19.66
C GLU A 132 20.10 -21.35 -20.56
N ASN A 133 20.50 -20.20 -19.98
CA ASN A 133 21.11 -19.13 -20.77
C ASN A 133 22.45 -19.54 -21.39
N ALA A 134 23.27 -20.37 -20.72
CA ALA A 134 24.48 -20.93 -21.32
C ALA A 134 24.15 -21.90 -22.46
N GLU A 135 23.15 -22.77 -22.31
CA GLU A 135 22.71 -23.65 -23.40
C GLU A 135 22.18 -22.86 -24.61
N LEU A 136 21.39 -21.81 -24.37
CA LEU A 136 20.91 -20.90 -25.40
C LEU A 136 22.06 -20.15 -26.10
N ARG A 137 23.08 -19.70 -25.37
CA ARG A 137 24.26 -19.05 -25.96
C ARG A 137 25.06 -20.01 -26.84
N LYS A 138 25.27 -21.26 -26.42
CA LYS A 138 25.85 -22.32 -27.28
C LYS A 138 25.02 -22.58 -28.54
N ARG A 139 23.70 -22.70 -28.39
CA ARG A 139 22.76 -22.89 -29.52
C ARG A 139 22.75 -21.70 -30.51
N LEU A 140 23.12 -20.51 -30.06
CA LEU A 140 23.21 -19.28 -30.86
C LEU A 140 24.63 -18.94 -31.34
N GLY A 141 25.66 -19.71 -30.96
CA GLY A 141 27.06 -19.40 -31.30
C GLY A 141 27.60 -18.14 -30.62
N LEU A 142 27.17 -17.86 -29.38
CA LEU A 142 27.50 -16.66 -28.60
C LEU A 142 28.41 -16.92 -27.39
N ASP A 143 29.02 -18.11 -27.30
CA ASP A 143 29.94 -18.56 -26.24
C ASP A 143 31.35 -18.83 -26.77
#